data_AF-A0A146LSE7-F1
#
_entry.id   AF-A0A146LSE7-F1
#
_cell.length_a   1.000
_cell.length_b   1.000
_cell.length_c   1.000
_cell.angle_alpha   90.00
_cell.angle_beta   90.00
_cell.angle_gamma   90.00
#
_symmetry.space_group_name_H-M   'P 1'
#
loop_
_entity.id
_entity.type
_entity.pdbx_description
1 polymer ?
#
loop_
_entity_poly.entity_id
_entity_poly.type
_entity_poly.pdbx_seq_one_letter_code
_entity_poly.pdbx_strand_id
1 'polypeptide(L)'
;MGCELGKLTKSGGGGNSGSEPPPAAPAALDPRLPLTAKQKYSMLASWKGISRAMEPTGIYMFIKLFEEHEELLGLFEKLKELRTKEEQANSLELAEHANKVMQTLDEGIKELDDLDTFFTYLTQIGRSHKKIPGFKPEYFWKIEEPFLDAVKTTLGDRYTENVETIYKITIKLMLETLVNGYNS
;
A
#
# COMPACT_ATOMS: atom_id res chain seq x y z
N MET A 1 2.22 14.11 -79.01
CA MET A 1 3.40 14.48 -78.22
C MET A 1 3.33 13.61 -76.98
N GLY A 2 4.05 12.50 -76.82
CA GLY A 2 5.49 12.29 -77.06
C GLY A 2 6.21 12.52 -75.71
N CYS A 3 7.03 11.63 -75.14
CA CYS A 3 7.68 10.42 -75.66
C CYS A 3 7.85 9.32 -74.57
N GLU A 4 8.34 8.15 -74.98
CA GLU A 4 8.67 7.01 -74.11
C GLU A 4 10.09 7.05 -73.50
N LEU A 5 10.31 6.12 -72.56
CA LEU A 5 11.54 5.33 -72.33
C LEU A 5 12.87 6.03 -71.92
N GLY A 6 13.20 5.86 -70.64
CA GLY A 6 14.58 5.77 -70.14
C GLY A 6 14.86 4.35 -69.60
N LYS A 7 15.98 3.73 -69.99
CA LYS A 7 16.31 2.31 -69.73
C LYS A 7 17.60 2.16 -68.90
N LEU A 8 17.61 1.27 -67.89
CA LEU A 8 18.76 0.56 -67.28
C LEU A 8 19.91 1.43 -66.67
N THR A 9 20.64 1.14 -65.58
CA THR A 9 20.81 0.00 -64.62
C THR A 9 20.92 0.60 -63.17
N LYS A 10 21.26 -0.05 -62.04
CA LYS A 10 21.70 -1.42 -61.67
C LYS A 10 21.40 -1.70 -60.17
N SER A 11 21.25 -2.97 -59.81
CA SER A 11 21.49 -3.64 -58.50
C SER A 11 21.68 -2.80 -57.22
N GLY A 12 20.75 -2.94 -56.27
CA GLY A 12 20.93 -2.66 -54.84
C GLY A 12 20.05 -3.59 -54.00
N GLY A 13 20.65 -4.62 -53.39
CA GLY A 13 19.91 -5.54 -52.51
C GLY A 13 19.66 -4.92 -51.13
N GLY A 14 18.49 -5.17 -50.55
CA GLY A 14 18.08 -4.53 -49.30
C GLY A 14 16.70 -4.94 -48.81
N GLY A 15 16.40 -6.24 -48.82
CA GLY A 15 15.20 -6.75 -48.16
C GLY A 15 15.35 -6.65 -46.64
N ASN A 16 14.80 -5.59 -46.05
CA ASN A 16 14.67 -5.47 -44.59
C ASN A 16 13.21 -5.25 -44.22
N SER A 17 12.45 -6.34 -44.26
CA SER A 17 11.13 -6.41 -43.63
C SER A 17 11.31 -6.35 -42.12
N GLY A 18 11.35 -5.13 -41.58
CA GLY A 18 11.39 -4.88 -40.14
C GLY A 18 10.08 -5.33 -39.50
N SER A 19 9.98 -6.62 -39.16
CA SER A 19 8.99 -7.11 -38.23
C SER A 19 9.34 -6.56 -36.85
N GLU A 20 8.62 -5.53 -36.40
CA GLU A 20 8.63 -5.17 -34.99
C GLU A 20 8.27 -6.43 -34.18
N PRO A 21 9.01 -6.73 -33.09
CA PRO A 21 8.63 -7.83 -32.22
C PRO A 21 7.23 -7.55 -31.67
N PRO A 22 6.36 -8.56 -31.54
CA PRO A 22 5.05 -8.36 -30.92
C PRO A 22 5.24 -7.77 -29.52
N PRO A 23 4.33 -6.89 -29.06
CA PRO A 23 4.43 -6.29 -27.74
C PRO A 23 4.58 -7.39 -26.70
N ALA A 24 5.60 -7.26 -25.84
CA ALA A 24 5.89 -8.25 -24.82
C ALA A 24 4.63 -8.54 -24.01
N ALA A 25 4.34 -9.83 -23.81
CA ALA A 25 3.20 -10.23 -22.98
C ALA A 25 3.31 -9.53 -21.62
N PRO A 26 2.19 -9.05 -21.03
CA PRO A 26 2.22 -8.40 -19.74
C PRO A 26 3.00 -9.27 -18.74
N ALA A 27 3.97 -8.68 -18.06
CA ALA A 27 4.79 -9.41 -17.09
C ALA A 27 3.86 -10.14 -16.11
N ALA A 28 4.13 -11.43 -15.88
CA ALA A 28 3.37 -12.20 -14.89
C ALA A 28 3.49 -11.49 -13.53
N LEU A 29 2.39 -11.43 -12.79
CA LEU A 29 2.41 -10.88 -11.44
C LEU A 29 3.37 -11.69 -10.57
N ASP A 30 4.06 -11.00 -9.67
CA ASP A 30 4.90 -11.65 -8.68
C ASP A 30 4.05 -12.65 -7.86
N PRO A 31 4.43 -13.95 -7.78
CA PRO A 31 3.65 -14.96 -7.08
C PRO A 31 3.55 -14.73 -5.57
N ARG A 32 4.36 -13.83 -5.00
CA ARG A 32 4.28 -13.40 -3.60
C ARG A 32 3.15 -12.40 -3.35
N LEU A 33 2.53 -11.86 -4.40
CA LEU A 33 1.36 -10.97 -4.30
C LEU A 33 0.06 -11.78 -4.24
N PRO A 34 -0.67 -11.82 -3.11
CA PRO A 34 -1.96 -12.54 -2.99
C PRO A 34 -3.14 -11.82 -3.69
N LEU A 35 -2.88 -10.97 -4.69
CA LEU A 35 -3.87 -10.21 -5.45
C LEU A 35 -3.75 -10.50 -6.95
N THR A 36 -4.89 -10.70 -7.62
CA THR A 36 -4.95 -10.65 -9.09
C THR A 36 -4.68 -9.23 -9.61
N ALA A 37 -4.34 -9.08 -10.89
CA ALA A 37 -4.08 -7.78 -11.51
C ALA A 37 -5.27 -6.80 -11.35
N LYS A 38 -6.50 -7.34 -11.45
CA LYS A 38 -7.74 -6.59 -11.24
C LYS A 38 -7.86 -6.12 -9.78
N GLN A 39 -7.54 -6.99 -8.81
CA GLN A 39 -7.58 -6.64 -7.40
C GLN A 39 -6.50 -5.60 -7.04
N LYS A 40 -5.26 -5.74 -7.54
CA LYS A 40 -4.21 -4.71 -7.38
C LYS A 40 -4.65 -3.37 -7.96
N TYR A 41 -5.22 -3.36 -9.17
CA TYR A 41 -5.75 -2.14 -9.77
C TYR A 41 -6.86 -1.51 -8.90
N SER A 42 -7.79 -2.30 -8.37
CA SER A 42 -8.83 -1.82 -7.45
C SER A 42 -8.28 -1.31 -6.12
N MET A 43 -7.21 -1.94 -5.59
CA MET A 43 -6.48 -1.48 -4.40
C MET A 43 -5.91 -0.07 -4.64
N LEU A 44 -5.07 0.07 -5.68
CA LEU A 44 -4.46 1.36 -6.07
C LEU A 44 -5.50 2.44 -6.42
N ALA A 45 -6.59 2.07 -7.09
CA ALA A 45 -7.64 3.01 -7.48
C ALA A 45 -8.46 3.53 -6.29
N SER A 46 -8.81 2.65 -5.34
CA SER A 46 -9.55 3.03 -4.13
C SER A 46 -8.66 3.77 -3.13
N TRP A 47 -7.39 3.41 -3.01
CA TRP A 47 -6.43 4.08 -2.12
C TRP A 47 -6.24 5.57 -2.43
N LYS A 48 -6.45 6.01 -3.69
CA LYS A 48 -6.48 7.44 -4.07
C LYS A 48 -7.54 8.27 -3.34
N GLY A 49 -8.54 7.63 -2.71
CA GLY A 49 -9.47 8.26 -1.78
C GLY A 49 -8.82 8.49 -0.42
N ILE A 50 -8.22 7.45 0.15
CA ILE A 50 -7.49 7.48 1.43
C ILE A 50 -6.30 8.44 1.38
N SER A 51 -5.53 8.43 0.29
CA SER A 51 -4.34 9.28 0.09
C SER A 51 -4.63 10.79 0.12
N ARG A 52 -5.90 11.20 0.04
CA ARG A 52 -6.37 12.60 0.15
C ARG A 52 -6.87 12.96 1.55
N ALA A 53 -6.99 11.97 2.43
CA ALA A 53 -7.56 12.06 3.77
C ALA A 53 -6.69 11.31 4.81
N MET A 54 -5.37 11.20 4.54
CA MET A 54 -4.42 10.38 5.30
C MET A 54 -4.46 10.66 6.81
N GLU A 55 -4.36 11.94 7.18
CA GLU A 55 -4.36 12.38 8.58
C GLU A 55 -5.68 12.04 9.31
N PRO A 56 -6.88 12.47 8.87
CA PRO A 56 -8.13 12.12 9.56
C PRO A 56 -8.41 10.61 9.53
N THR A 57 -8.01 9.88 8.48
CA THR A 57 -8.12 8.41 8.45
C THR A 57 -7.24 7.77 9.51
N GLY A 58 -5.97 8.19 9.61
CA GLY A 58 -5.02 7.67 10.59
C GLY A 58 -5.39 8.01 12.03
N ILE A 59 -5.86 9.23 12.29
CA ILE A 59 -6.35 9.64 13.62
C ILE A 59 -7.55 8.77 14.01
N TYR A 60 -8.52 8.58 13.11
CA TYR A 60 -9.68 7.71 13.38
C TYR A 60 -9.26 6.26 13.65
N MET A 61 -8.33 5.70 12.85
CA MET A 61 -7.77 4.37 13.05
C MET A 61 -7.14 4.21 14.45
N PHE A 62 -6.39 5.21 14.93
CA PHE A 62 -5.79 5.12 16.26
C PHE A 62 -6.78 5.34 17.41
N ILE A 63 -7.77 6.23 17.25
CA ILE A 63 -8.87 6.34 18.21
C ILE A 63 -9.59 5.00 18.34
N LYS A 64 -9.83 4.31 17.22
CA LYS A 64 -10.37 2.94 17.21
C LYS A 64 -9.47 1.91 17.88
N LEU A 65 -8.17 1.95 17.59
CA LEU A 65 -7.18 1.09 18.26
C LEU A 65 -7.23 1.24 19.80
N PHE A 66 -7.30 2.47 20.31
CA PHE A 66 -7.33 2.73 21.75
C PHE A 66 -8.71 2.52 22.40
N GLU A 67 -9.82 2.62 21.65
CA GLU A 67 -11.15 2.19 22.09
C GLU A 67 -11.22 0.67 22.35
N GLU A 68 -10.55 -0.12 21.52
CA GLU A 68 -10.61 -1.58 21.56
C GLU A 68 -9.48 -2.22 22.38
N HIS A 69 -8.32 -1.56 22.41
CA HIS A 69 -7.07 -2.05 23.02
C HIS A 69 -6.39 -0.95 23.84
N GLU A 70 -7.06 -0.50 24.90
CA GLU A 70 -6.59 0.55 25.82
C GLU A 70 -5.20 0.24 26.40
N GLU A 71 -4.81 -1.04 26.52
CA GLU A 71 -3.48 -1.45 26.99
C GLU A 71 -2.35 -0.92 26.09
N LEU A 72 -2.62 -0.71 24.80
CA LEU A 72 -1.64 -0.20 23.84
C LEU A 72 -1.33 1.28 24.05
N LEU A 73 -2.26 2.06 24.62
CA LEU A 73 -2.04 3.47 24.95
C LEU A 73 -0.86 3.64 25.92
N GLY A 74 -0.62 2.64 26.79
CA GLY A 74 0.53 2.60 27.71
C GLY A 74 1.91 2.50 27.04
N LEU A 75 1.98 2.15 25.75
CA LEU A 75 3.23 2.16 24.96
C LEU A 75 3.60 3.59 24.50
N PHE A 76 2.66 4.52 24.56
CA PHE A 76 2.81 5.90 24.10
C PHE A 76 2.96 6.84 25.29
N GLU A 77 4.19 7.02 25.78
CA GLU A 77 4.50 7.83 26.98
C GLU A 77 3.92 9.26 26.93
N LYS A 78 3.75 9.85 25.74
CA LYS A 78 3.12 11.16 25.54
C LYS A 78 1.59 11.15 25.39
N LEU A 79 0.99 9.99 25.12
CA LEU A 79 -0.45 9.84 24.85
C LEU A 79 -1.21 9.11 25.97
N LYS A 80 -0.50 8.47 26.91
CA LYS A 80 -1.08 7.62 27.97
C LYS A 80 -2.12 8.29 28.89
N GLU A 81 -2.18 9.63 28.91
CA GLU A 81 -3.18 10.39 29.67
C GLU A 81 -4.41 10.78 28.82
N LEU A 82 -4.36 10.62 27.49
CA LEU A 82 -5.45 10.94 26.56
C LEU A 82 -6.48 9.81 26.56
N ARG A 83 -7.40 9.82 27.53
CA ARG A 83 -8.37 8.74 27.77
C ARG A 83 -9.69 8.94 27.03
N THR A 84 -9.95 10.12 26.47
CA THR A 84 -11.15 10.40 25.68
C THR A 84 -10.85 10.51 24.18
N LYS A 85 -11.86 10.21 23.36
CA LYS A 85 -11.80 10.34 21.89
C LYS A 85 -11.49 11.78 21.45
N GLU A 86 -12.00 12.76 22.20
CA GLU A 86 -11.81 14.20 21.91
C GLU A 86 -10.37 14.65 22.20
N GLU A 87 -9.78 14.23 23.32
CA GLU A 87 -8.36 14.49 23.62
C GLU A 87 -7.43 13.83 22.59
N GLN A 88 -7.73 12.59 22.21
CA GLN A 88 -6.97 11.87 21.18
C GLN A 88 -7.08 12.56 19.81
N ALA A 89 -8.29 12.93 19.38
CA ALA A 89 -8.52 13.60 18.09
C ALA A 89 -7.80 14.96 17.97
N ASN A 90 -7.60 15.67 19.09
CA ASN A 90 -6.93 16.96 19.13
C ASN A 90 -5.43 16.88 19.48
N SER A 91 -4.86 15.68 19.67
CA SER A 91 -3.44 15.51 20.00
C SER A 91 -2.54 15.61 18.77
N LEU A 92 -1.61 16.58 18.81
CA LEU A 92 -0.57 16.73 17.79
C LEU A 92 0.35 15.50 17.74
N GLU A 93 0.74 14.97 18.89
CA GLU A 93 1.56 13.76 18.99
C GLU A 93 0.87 12.54 18.37
N LEU A 94 -0.46 12.41 18.53
CA LEU A 94 -1.20 11.35 17.88
C LEU A 94 -1.27 11.58 16.36
N ALA A 95 -1.60 12.80 15.92
CA ALA A 95 -1.64 13.16 14.51
C ALA A 95 -0.29 12.90 13.80
N GLU A 96 0.84 13.21 14.45
CA GLU A 96 2.17 12.90 13.93
C GLU A 96 2.43 11.39 13.78
N HIS A 97 2.00 10.57 14.75
CA HIS A 97 2.22 9.13 14.70
C HIS A 97 1.27 8.45 13.70
N ALA A 98 0.00 8.84 13.70
CA ALA A 98 -1.00 8.44 12.72
C ALA A 98 -0.52 8.72 11.29
N ASN A 99 0.00 9.92 11.01
CA ASN A 99 0.56 10.26 9.71
C ASN A 99 1.74 9.37 9.32
N LYS A 100 2.67 9.06 10.24
CA LYS A 100 3.82 8.16 9.96
C LYS A 100 3.37 6.74 9.61
N VAL A 101 2.39 6.19 10.33
CA VAL A 101 1.84 4.86 10.05
C VAL A 101 1.08 4.86 8.72
N MET A 102 0.25 5.87 8.46
CA MET A 102 -0.45 5.99 7.17
C MET A 102 0.54 6.14 6.01
N GLN A 103 1.62 6.92 6.14
CA GLN A 103 2.69 7.00 5.14
C GLN A 103 3.34 5.64 4.87
N THR A 104 3.63 4.84 5.91
CA THR A 104 4.12 3.46 5.77
C THR A 104 3.15 2.59 4.98
N LEU A 105 1.83 2.73 5.23
CA LEU A 105 0.80 1.99 4.49
C LEU A 105 0.71 2.45 3.02
N ASP A 106 0.80 3.75 2.76
CA ASP A 106 0.77 4.33 1.41
C ASP A 106 1.99 3.96 0.57
N GLU A 107 3.19 3.98 1.16
CA GLU A 107 4.42 3.48 0.52
C GLU A 107 4.30 1.99 0.20
N GLY A 108 3.90 1.15 1.16
CA GLY A 108 3.69 -0.28 0.89
C GLY A 108 2.60 -0.55 -0.17
N ILE A 109 1.54 0.24 -0.24
CA ILE A 109 0.50 0.07 -1.27
C ILE A 109 0.99 0.52 -2.67
N LYS A 110 1.87 1.53 -2.75
CA LYS A 110 2.51 1.95 -4.00
C LYS A 110 3.49 0.91 -4.54
N GLU A 111 4.24 0.27 -3.66
CA GLU A 111 5.25 -0.74 -4.04
C GLU A 111 4.66 -2.14 -4.36
N LEU A 112 3.34 -2.30 -4.55
CA LEU A 112 2.73 -3.56 -4.99
C LEU A 112 3.07 -3.96 -6.45
N ASP A 113 3.85 -3.13 -7.15
CA ASP A 113 4.49 -3.45 -8.43
C ASP A 113 5.97 -3.91 -8.26
N ASP A 114 6.63 -3.60 -7.14
CA ASP A 114 7.99 -4.07 -6.78
C ASP A 114 7.97 -4.68 -5.37
N LEU A 115 7.73 -6.00 -5.32
CA LEU A 115 7.64 -6.69 -4.04
C LEU A 115 8.97 -6.80 -3.28
N ASP A 116 10.13 -6.66 -3.94
CA ASP A 116 11.41 -6.67 -3.23
C ASP A 116 11.58 -5.37 -2.43
N THR A 117 11.19 -4.23 -3.01
CA THR A 117 11.12 -2.94 -2.28
C THR A 117 10.06 -2.98 -1.18
N PHE A 118 8.85 -3.48 -1.45
CA PHE A 118 7.78 -3.67 -0.46
C PHE A 118 8.26 -4.47 0.77
N PHE A 119 8.80 -5.67 0.55
CA PHE A 119 9.23 -6.54 1.65
C PHE A 119 10.42 -5.94 2.40
N THR A 120 11.38 -5.33 1.71
CA THR A 120 12.54 -4.68 2.34
C THR A 120 12.10 -3.56 3.27
N TYR A 121 11.22 -2.67 2.79
CA TYR A 121 10.73 -1.52 3.54
C TYR A 121 9.95 -1.93 4.79
N LEU A 122 8.92 -2.76 4.65
CA LEU A 122 8.10 -3.19 5.79
C LEU A 122 8.89 -4.05 6.79
N THR A 123 9.85 -4.86 6.33
CA THR A 123 10.79 -5.58 7.21
C THR A 123 11.59 -4.61 8.09
N GLN A 124 12.08 -3.51 7.52
CA GLN A 124 12.79 -2.47 8.28
C GLN A 124 11.89 -1.77 9.30
N ILE A 125 10.63 -1.48 8.95
CA ILE A 125 9.66 -0.91 9.90
C ILE A 125 9.38 -1.89 11.05
N GLY A 126 9.15 -3.18 10.75
CA GLY A 126 8.98 -4.24 11.74
C GLY A 126 10.16 -4.34 12.72
N ARG A 127 11.39 -4.34 12.19
CA ARG A 127 12.63 -4.28 12.99
C ARG A 127 12.72 -3.05 13.88
N SER A 128 12.21 -1.90 13.42
CA SER A 128 12.28 -0.65 14.19
C SER A 128 11.45 -0.70 15.48
N HIS A 129 10.33 -1.43 15.47
CA HIS A 129 9.43 -1.60 16.63
C HIS A 129 10.06 -2.40 17.78
N LYS A 130 11.12 -3.20 17.52
CA LYS A 130 11.94 -3.82 18.59
C LYS A 130 12.50 -2.83 19.61
N LYS A 131 12.66 -1.56 19.20
CA LYS A 131 13.22 -0.49 20.03
C LYS A 131 12.19 0.13 20.97
N ILE A 132 10.91 -0.21 20.85
CA ILE A 132 9.81 0.32 21.67
C ILE A 132 9.69 -0.58 22.92
N PRO A 133 9.96 -0.06 24.14
CA PRO A 133 9.86 -0.86 25.36
C PRO A 133 8.46 -1.44 25.55
N GLY A 134 8.37 -2.74 25.82
CA GLY A 134 7.09 -3.43 26.06
C GLY A 134 6.26 -3.74 24.81
N PHE A 135 6.67 -3.30 23.61
CA PHE A 135 6.01 -3.69 22.36
C PHE A 135 6.20 -5.18 22.09
N LYS A 136 5.17 -5.83 21.53
CA LYS A 136 5.17 -7.25 21.18
C LYS A 136 4.63 -7.42 19.75
N PRO A 137 5.05 -8.44 18.99
CA PRO A 137 4.66 -8.57 17.59
C PRO A 137 3.15 -8.79 17.41
N GLU A 138 2.45 -9.32 18.42
CA GLU A 138 1.00 -9.51 18.39
C GLU A 138 0.24 -8.17 18.33
N TYR A 139 0.88 -7.05 18.73
CA TYR A 139 0.27 -5.72 18.70
C TYR A 139 0.14 -5.16 17.27
N PHE A 140 0.89 -5.67 16.29
CA PHE A 140 0.65 -5.31 14.88
C PHE A 140 -0.73 -5.76 14.41
N TRP A 141 -1.15 -6.97 14.78
CA TRP A 141 -2.47 -7.53 14.42
C TRP A 141 -3.65 -6.74 14.99
N LYS A 142 -3.42 -5.97 16.05
CA LYS A 142 -4.43 -5.08 16.65
C LYS A 142 -4.83 -3.91 15.76
N ILE A 143 -4.05 -3.60 14.72
CA ILE A 143 -4.36 -2.54 13.74
C ILE A 143 -5.34 -3.02 12.67
N GLU A 144 -5.53 -4.32 12.44
CA GLU A 144 -6.29 -4.84 11.29
C GLU A 144 -7.74 -4.30 11.22
N GLU A 145 -8.56 -4.54 12.24
CA GLU A 145 -9.95 -4.05 12.27
C GLU A 145 -10.05 -2.51 12.36
N PRO A 146 -9.31 -1.80 13.24
CA PRO A 146 -9.29 -0.34 13.26
C PRO A 146 -8.91 0.31 11.91
N PHE A 147 -7.99 -0.30 11.15
CA PHE A 147 -7.63 0.15 9.81
C PHE A 147 -8.76 -0.06 8.81
N LEU A 148 -9.39 -1.24 8.81
CA LEU A 148 -10.50 -1.56 7.91
C LEU A 148 -11.70 -0.63 8.15
N ASP A 149 -12.04 -0.36 9.41
CA ASP A 149 -13.11 0.56 9.78
C ASP A 149 -12.78 2.03 9.43
N ALA A 150 -11.52 2.45 9.56
CA ALA A 150 -11.06 3.77 9.12
C ALA A 150 -11.15 3.94 7.59
N VAL A 151 -10.71 2.93 6.83
CA VAL A 151 -10.82 2.91 5.36
C VAL A 151 -12.28 2.93 4.93
N LYS A 152 -13.13 2.11 5.55
CA LYS A 152 -14.57 2.05 5.30
C LYS A 152 -15.25 3.40 5.53
N THR A 153 -14.97 4.03 6.67
CA THR A 153 -15.47 5.36 7.02
C THR A 153 -15.04 6.42 5.99
N THR A 154 -13.79 6.35 5.52
CA THR A 154 -13.23 7.33 4.57
C THR A 154 -13.70 7.13 3.14
N LEU A 155 -13.91 5.88 2.70
CA LEU A 155 -14.37 5.58 1.35
C LEU A 155 -15.89 5.67 1.19
N GLY A 156 -16.67 5.49 2.27
CA GLY A 156 -18.13 5.54 2.26
C GLY A 156 -18.71 4.48 1.32
N ASP A 157 -19.68 4.88 0.49
CA ASP A 157 -20.33 4.01 -0.51
C ASP A 157 -19.36 3.32 -1.51
N ARG A 158 -18.10 3.77 -1.59
CA ARG A 158 -17.06 3.14 -2.42
C ARG A 158 -16.44 1.91 -1.75
N TYR A 159 -16.65 1.70 -0.45
CA TYR A 159 -16.21 0.52 0.30
C TYR A 159 -17.18 -0.65 0.09
N THR A 160 -17.15 -1.22 -1.11
CA THR A 160 -17.93 -2.41 -1.46
C THR A 160 -17.32 -3.68 -0.86
N GLU A 161 -18.07 -4.78 -0.76
CA GLU A 161 -17.58 -6.09 -0.28
C GLU A 161 -16.32 -6.58 -1.01
N ASN A 162 -16.24 -6.31 -2.32
CA ASN A 162 -15.05 -6.61 -3.13
C ASN A 162 -13.85 -5.74 -2.72
N VAL A 163 -14.09 -4.46 -2.39
CA VAL A 163 -13.04 -3.56 -1.88
C VAL A 163 -12.59 -4.02 -0.49
N GLU A 164 -13.52 -4.31 0.43
CA GLU A 164 -13.23 -4.87 1.76
C GLU A 164 -12.35 -6.13 1.67
N THR A 165 -12.70 -7.07 0.79
CA THR A 165 -11.94 -8.30 0.56
C THR A 165 -10.49 -8.00 0.13
N ILE A 166 -10.30 -7.00 -0.73
CA ILE A 166 -8.97 -6.59 -1.22
C ILE A 166 -8.17 -5.91 -0.09
N TYR A 167 -8.79 -5.04 0.71
CA TYR A 167 -8.11 -4.42 1.85
C TYR A 167 -7.71 -5.46 2.90
N LYS A 168 -8.57 -6.43 3.23
CA LYS A 168 -8.28 -7.55 4.14
C LYS A 168 -7.07 -8.37 3.68
N ILE A 169 -7.01 -8.73 2.40
CA ILE A 169 -5.85 -9.45 1.84
C ILE A 169 -4.58 -8.58 1.91
N THR A 170 -4.69 -7.29 1.58
CA THR A 170 -3.54 -6.37 1.51
C THR A 170 -2.97 -6.08 2.90
N ILE A 171 -3.81 -5.70 3.87
CA ILE A 171 -3.34 -5.39 5.23
C ILE A 171 -2.71 -6.62 5.88
N LYS A 172 -3.29 -7.81 5.69
CA LYS A 172 -2.73 -9.05 6.20
C LYS A 172 -1.32 -9.31 5.70
N LEU A 173 -1.05 -9.15 4.39
CA LEU A 173 0.31 -9.27 3.83
C LEU A 173 1.28 -8.28 4.50
N MET A 174 0.84 -7.04 4.73
CA MET A 174 1.66 -6.00 5.36
C MET A 174 1.97 -6.33 6.83
N LEU A 175 0.96 -6.77 7.59
CA LEU A 175 1.11 -7.17 8.99
C LEU A 175 1.98 -8.41 9.16
N GLU A 176 1.82 -9.44 8.30
CA GLU A 176 2.72 -10.60 8.26
C GLU A 176 4.16 -10.18 7.98
N THR A 177 4.38 -9.24 7.07
CA THR A 177 5.72 -8.70 6.76
C THR A 177 6.32 -7.92 7.93
N LEU A 178 5.53 -7.08 8.60
CA LEU A 178 5.95 -6.34 9.80
C LEU A 178 6.32 -7.28 10.96
N VAL A 179 5.52 -8.32 11.19
CA VAL A 179 5.79 -9.35 12.22
C VAL A 179 7.04 -10.17 11.87
N ASN A 180 7.21 -10.57 10.61
CA ASN A 180 8.42 -11.25 10.16
C ASN A 180 9.67 -10.36 10.32
N GLY A 181 9.56 -9.07 10.01
CA GLY A 181 10.61 -8.09 10.29
C GLY A 181 10.94 -7.97 11.77
N TYR A 182 9.92 -7.90 12.63
CA TYR A 182 10.07 -7.90 14.08
C TYR A 182 10.69 -9.22 14.61
N ASN A 183 10.52 -10.34 13.94
CA ASN A 183 11.12 -11.61 14.38
C ASN A 183 12.53 -11.88 13.79
N SER A 184 12.98 -11.08 12.81
CA SER A 184 14.27 -11.21 12.11
C SER A 184 15.47 -10.47 12.74
#